data_AF-A0A2A3Z5W8-F1
#
_entry.id   AF-A0A2A3Z5W8-F1
#
_cell.length_a   1.000
_cell.length_b   1.000
_cell.length_c   1.000
_cell.angle_alpha   90.00
_cell.angle_beta   90.00
_cell.angle_gamma   90.00
#
_symmetry.space_group_name_H-M   'P 1'
#
loop_
_entity.id
_entity.type
_entity.pdbx_description
1 polymer ?
#
loop_
_entity_poly.entity_id
_entity_poly.type
_entity_poly.pdbx_seq_one_letter_code
_entity_poly.pdbx_strand_id
1 'polypeptide(L)'
;MFIVSCIMFLPFPSWAKLVGFITSGTVLSFATGPVVVAALRRQLPDQERPFKLPGNDVLPIIGFICANLIVYWTGWETNWKLFLAVAIGYVVMILHHIFAKDKARLPDLKMRSGWWMILWMVGLVVLSLIGHYGGGLDIMGFIWGELITVIFSVVVFYVGISCRLSPAESAEAIEQTQLVDD
;
A
#
# COMPACT_ATOMS: atom_id res chain seq x y z
N MET A 1 28.16 -12.63 17.00
CA MET A 1 28.02 -11.43 16.14
C MET A 1 28.27 -11.77 14.67
N PHE A 2 29.46 -12.22 14.26
CA PHE A 2 29.78 -12.49 12.84
C PHE A 2 28.81 -13.44 12.11
N ILE A 3 28.51 -14.61 12.69
CA ILE A 3 27.60 -15.59 12.07
C ILE A 3 26.18 -15.03 11.91
N VAL A 4 25.70 -14.30 12.92
CA VAL A 4 24.37 -13.65 12.90
C VAL A 4 24.33 -12.59 11.80
N SER A 5 25.39 -11.78 11.67
CA SER A 5 25.50 -10.80 10.59
C SER A 5 25.51 -11.47 9.22
N CYS A 6 26.26 -12.56 9.02
CA CYS A 6 26.29 -13.30 7.75
C CYS A 6 24.92 -13.88 7.39
N ILE A 7 24.17 -14.41 8.36
CA ILE A 7 22.79 -14.90 8.16
C ILE A 7 21.85 -13.75 7.78
N MET A 8 21.97 -12.58 8.43
CA MET A 8 21.13 -11.42 8.14
C MET A 8 21.41 -10.77 6.77
N PHE A 9 22.64 -10.82 6.27
CA PHE A 9 22.99 -10.34 4.92
C PHE A 9 22.74 -11.37 3.81
N LEU A 10 22.39 -12.61 4.16
CA LEU A 10 22.17 -13.69 3.19
C LEU A 10 21.06 -13.41 2.15
N PRO A 11 19.90 -12.82 2.50
CA PRO A 11 18.90 -12.42 1.50
C PRO A 11 19.23 -11.11 0.76
N PHE A 12 20.09 -10.27 1.33
CA PHE A 12 20.45 -8.95 0.78
C PHE A 12 21.98 -8.77 0.82
N PRO A 13 22.70 -9.04 -0.27
CA PRO A 13 24.17 -9.06 -0.29
C PRO A 13 24.83 -7.67 -0.12
N SER A 14 24.03 -6.62 0.14
CA SER A 14 24.53 -5.26 0.37
C SER A 14 23.65 -4.52 1.37
N TRP A 15 24.27 -3.69 2.21
CA TRP A 15 23.57 -2.77 3.11
C TRP A 15 22.56 -1.89 2.39
N ALA A 16 22.90 -1.37 1.20
CA ALA A 16 22.01 -0.54 0.40
C ALA A 16 20.69 -1.25 0.04
N LYS A 17 20.75 -2.53 -0.36
CA LYS A 17 19.55 -3.34 -0.64
C LYS A 17 18.70 -3.60 0.62
N LEU A 18 19.34 -3.79 1.78
CA LEU A 18 18.62 -3.97 3.05
C LEU A 18 17.88 -2.70 3.45
N VAL A 19 18.55 -1.54 3.41
CA VAL A 19 17.92 -0.24 3.70
C VAL A 19 16.80 0.03 2.72
N GLY A 20 17.02 -0.18 1.42
CA GLY A 20 15.99 -0.03 0.38
C GLY A 20 14.75 -0.90 0.64
N PHE A 21 14.96 -2.16 1.07
CA PHE A 21 13.87 -3.07 1.42
C PHE A 21 13.05 -2.56 2.61
N ILE A 22 13.72 -2.18 3.70
CA ILE A 22 13.03 -1.69 4.91
C ILE A 22 12.30 -0.38 4.61
N THR A 23 12.97 0.58 3.96
CA THR A 23 12.36 1.86 3.58
C THR A 23 11.15 1.66 2.69
N SER A 24 11.26 0.87 1.62
CA SER A 24 10.12 0.58 0.74
C SER A 24 8.99 -0.13 1.47
N GLY A 25 9.30 -1.10 2.35
CA GLY A 25 8.30 -1.76 3.17
C GLY A 25 7.54 -0.80 4.08
N THR A 26 8.26 0.06 4.81
CA THR A 26 7.66 1.07 5.69
C THR A 26 6.82 2.08 4.90
N VAL A 27 7.33 2.56 3.77
CA VAL A 27 6.63 3.51 2.91
C VAL A 27 5.35 2.88 2.35
N LEU A 28 5.42 1.63 1.88
CA LEU A 28 4.26 0.89 1.37
C LEU A 28 3.19 0.70 2.45
N SER A 29 3.59 0.42 3.70
CA SER A 29 2.66 0.31 4.83
C SER A 29 1.91 1.63 5.10
N PHE A 30 2.58 2.78 4.98
CA PHE A 30 1.96 4.09 5.23
C PHE A 30 1.30 4.72 4.00
N ALA A 31 1.59 4.23 2.80
CA ALA A 31 1.04 4.77 1.55
C ALA A 31 -0.48 4.62 1.43
N THR A 32 -1.09 3.68 2.14
CA THR A 32 -2.56 3.58 2.23
C THR A 32 -3.18 4.75 3.00
N GLY A 33 -2.44 5.35 3.94
CA GLY A 33 -2.90 6.45 4.79
C GLY A 33 -3.44 7.66 4.01
N PRO A 34 -2.71 8.21 3.02
CA PRO A 34 -3.22 9.25 2.15
C PRO A 34 -4.56 8.93 1.48
N VAL A 35 -4.72 7.73 0.92
CA VAL A 35 -5.98 7.28 0.29
C VAL A 35 -7.10 7.21 1.31
N VAL A 36 -6.82 6.67 2.50
CA VAL A 36 -7.77 6.56 3.62
C VAL A 36 -8.22 7.93 4.10
N VAL A 37 -7.31 8.90 4.29
CA VAL A 37 -7.67 10.26 4.70
C VAL A 37 -8.61 10.92 3.68
N ALA A 38 -8.32 10.76 2.39
CA ALA A 38 -9.15 11.31 1.33
C ALA A 38 -10.53 10.62 1.24
N ALA A 39 -10.59 9.31 1.48
CA ALA A 39 -11.86 8.56 1.54
C ALA A 39 -12.69 8.98 2.77
N LEU A 40 -12.10 9.01 3.97
CA LEU A 40 -12.77 9.35 5.23
C LEU A 40 -13.35 10.76 5.23
N ARG A 41 -12.73 11.72 4.55
CA ARG A 41 -13.30 13.08 4.37
C ARG A 41 -14.63 13.09 3.64
N ARG A 42 -14.83 12.16 2.72
CA ARG A 42 -16.05 12.04 1.92
C ARG A 42 -17.10 11.15 2.59
N GLN A 43 -16.65 10.18 3.38
CA GLN A 43 -17.53 9.26 4.10
C GLN A 43 -18.10 9.88 5.38
N LEU A 44 -17.27 10.64 6.11
CA LEU A 44 -17.60 11.17 7.44
C LEU A 44 -17.18 12.65 7.53
N PRO A 45 -17.83 13.53 6.76
CA PRO A 45 -17.46 14.96 6.71
C PRO A 45 -17.64 15.65 8.08
N ASP A 46 -18.67 15.26 8.83
CA ASP A 46 -19.08 15.91 10.08
C ASP A 46 -18.40 15.33 11.33
N GLN A 47 -17.57 14.29 11.19
CA GLN A 47 -16.82 13.72 12.31
C GLN A 47 -15.90 14.78 12.94
N GLU A 48 -15.95 14.92 14.26
CA GLU A 48 -14.96 15.73 14.98
C GLU A 48 -13.56 15.11 14.83
N ARG A 49 -12.61 15.92 14.35
CA ARG A 49 -11.23 15.49 14.08
C ARG A 49 -10.28 16.33 14.93
N PRO A 50 -9.48 15.73 15.83
CA PRO A 50 -8.45 16.44 16.58
C PRO A 50 -7.44 17.16 15.66
N PHE A 51 -7.22 16.60 14.47
CA PHE A 51 -6.36 17.18 13.44
C PHE A 51 -7.06 17.19 12.07
N LYS A 52 -7.05 18.36 11.41
CA LYS A 52 -7.53 18.55 10.04
C LYS A 52 -6.35 18.88 9.13
N LEU A 53 -5.94 17.92 8.31
CA LEU A 53 -4.85 18.11 7.35
C LEU A 53 -5.24 19.22 6.33
N PRO A 54 -4.43 20.29 6.15
CA PRO A 54 -4.72 21.34 5.18
C PRO A 54 -4.57 20.86 3.73
N GLY A 55 -4.98 21.68 2.75
CA GLY A 55 -4.72 21.40 1.32
C GLY A 55 -5.62 20.36 0.65
N ASN A 56 -6.76 20.01 1.25
CA ASN A 56 -7.73 19.03 0.74
C ASN A 56 -7.03 17.76 0.18
N ASP A 57 -7.33 17.31 -1.03
CA ASP A 57 -6.74 16.08 -1.60
C ASP A 57 -5.32 16.27 -2.14
N VAL A 58 -4.80 17.51 -2.20
CA VAL A 58 -3.47 17.78 -2.77
C VAL A 58 -2.37 17.12 -1.93
N LEU A 59 -2.39 17.33 -0.60
CA LEU A 59 -1.39 16.72 0.28
C LEU A 59 -1.45 15.18 0.28
N PRO A 60 -2.64 14.55 0.39
CA PRO A 60 -2.78 13.11 0.20
C PRO A 60 -2.23 12.59 -1.14
N ILE A 61 -2.58 13.24 -2.26
CA ILE A 61 -2.12 12.82 -3.59
C ILE A 61 -0.59 12.86 -3.66
N ILE A 62 0.02 13.96 -3.21
CA ILE A 62 1.47 14.12 -3.21
C ILE A 62 2.12 13.05 -2.33
N GLY A 63 1.57 12.78 -1.13
CA GLY A 63 2.08 11.74 -0.24
C GLY A 63 2.06 10.36 -0.89
N PHE A 64 0.98 10.02 -1.61
CA PHE A 64 0.86 8.76 -2.32
C PHE A 64 1.83 8.65 -3.50
N ILE A 65 1.98 9.73 -4.29
CA ILE A 65 2.96 9.80 -5.38
C ILE A 65 4.38 9.58 -4.84
N CYS A 66 4.78 10.32 -3.81
CA CYS A 66 6.10 10.19 -3.20
C CYS A 66 6.36 8.76 -2.71
N ALA A 67 5.35 8.13 -2.12
CA ALA A 67 5.48 6.75 -1.65
C ALA A 67 5.77 5.77 -2.81
N ASN A 68 5.04 5.88 -3.91
CA ASN A 68 5.23 5.04 -5.09
C ASN A 68 6.57 5.31 -5.79
N LEU A 69 7.03 6.57 -5.81
CA LEU A 69 8.34 6.92 -6.36
C LEU A 69 9.49 6.33 -5.54
N ILE A 70 9.40 6.34 -4.21
CA ILE A 70 10.41 5.71 -3.34
C ILE A 70 10.50 4.20 -3.61
N VAL A 71 9.35 3.54 -3.78
CA VAL A 71 9.32 2.13 -4.16
C VAL A 71 9.93 1.96 -5.56
N TYR A 72 9.59 2.82 -6.53
CA TYR A 72 10.13 2.75 -7.88
C TYR A 72 11.67 2.88 -7.91
N TRP A 73 12.24 3.85 -7.19
CA TRP A 73 13.69 4.08 -7.10
C TRP A 73 14.45 2.94 -6.42
N THR A 74 13.77 2.18 -5.55
CA THR A 74 14.36 1.03 -4.85
C THR A 74 14.73 -0.11 -5.81
N GLY A 75 14.04 -0.18 -6.96
CA GLY A 75 14.39 -1.05 -8.08
C GLY A 75 13.97 -2.51 -7.93
N TRP A 76 13.94 -3.22 -9.07
CA TRP A 76 13.35 -4.55 -9.20
C TRP A 76 13.93 -5.59 -8.23
N GLU A 77 15.25 -5.71 -8.15
CA GLU A 77 15.98 -6.69 -7.34
C GLU A 77 15.61 -6.67 -5.85
N THR A 78 15.22 -5.51 -5.34
CA THR A 78 14.78 -5.35 -3.96
C THR A 78 13.26 -5.52 -3.88
N ASN A 79 12.54 -4.91 -4.81
CA ASN A 79 11.09 -4.88 -4.80
C ASN A 79 10.43 -6.24 -5.01
N TRP A 80 10.99 -7.14 -5.83
CA TRP A 80 10.39 -8.47 -6.03
C TRP A 80 10.32 -9.26 -4.71
N LYS A 81 11.30 -9.10 -3.83
CA LYS A 81 11.32 -9.71 -2.49
C LYS A 81 10.25 -9.10 -1.59
N LEU A 82 10.06 -7.78 -1.69
CA LEU A 82 9.03 -7.06 -0.95
C LEU A 82 7.63 -7.50 -1.40
N PHE A 83 7.37 -7.52 -2.71
CA PHE A 83 6.10 -7.96 -3.25
C PHE A 83 5.81 -9.44 -2.95
N LEU A 84 6.83 -10.30 -2.94
CA LEU A 84 6.69 -11.68 -2.50
C LEU A 84 6.28 -11.76 -1.02
N ALA A 85 6.90 -10.97 -0.13
CA ALA A 85 6.53 -10.93 1.27
C ALA A 85 5.08 -10.44 1.47
N VAL A 86 4.67 -9.42 0.72
CA VAL A 86 3.28 -8.93 0.71
C VAL A 86 2.31 -9.99 0.18
N ALA A 87 2.67 -10.70 -0.89
CA ALA A 87 1.87 -11.78 -1.46
C ALA A 87 1.69 -12.93 -0.46
N ILE A 88 2.73 -13.30 0.27
CA ILE A 88 2.64 -14.28 1.37
C ILE A 88 1.66 -13.78 2.44
N GLY A 89 1.73 -12.50 2.81
CA GLY A 89 0.77 -11.88 3.74
C GLY A 89 -0.69 -12.02 3.27
N TYR A 90 -0.96 -11.76 2.00
CA TYR A 90 -2.29 -11.96 1.41
C TYR A 90 -2.71 -13.43 1.42
N VAL A 91 -1.81 -14.37 1.10
CA VAL A 91 -2.10 -15.81 1.17
C VAL A 91 -2.45 -16.21 2.60
N VAL A 92 -1.66 -15.81 3.59
CA VAL A 92 -1.92 -16.09 5.01
C VAL A 92 -3.28 -15.54 5.43
N MET A 93 -3.63 -14.31 5.02
CA MET A 93 -4.92 -13.71 5.29
C MET A 93 -6.08 -14.52 4.67
N ILE A 94 -5.95 -14.96 3.43
CA ILE A 94 -6.95 -15.78 2.73
C ILE A 94 -7.09 -17.15 3.42
N LEU A 95 -5.99 -17.81 3.74
CA LEU A 95 -6.02 -19.10 4.45
C LEU A 95 -6.66 -18.95 5.83
N HIS A 96 -6.32 -17.89 6.56
CA HIS A 96 -6.97 -17.58 7.84
C HIS A 96 -8.48 -17.40 7.66
N HIS A 97 -8.92 -16.68 6.62
CA HIS A 97 -10.35 -16.50 6.35
C HIS A 97 -11.07 -17.80 5.96
N ILE A 98 -10.41 -18.72 5.26
CA ILE A 98 -10.97 -20.03 4.88
C ILE A 98 -11.03 -20.98 6.08
N PHE A 99 -9.99 -21.01 6.91
CA PHE A 99 -9.86 -21.96 8.01
C PHE A 99 -10.39 -21.45 9.36
N ALA A 100 -10.73 -20.16 9.48
CA ALA A 100 -11.32 -19.65 10.68
C ALA A 100 -12.68 -20.31 10.96
N LYS A 101 -12.76 -20.98 12.11
CA LYS A 101 -13.96 -21.69 12.56
C LYS A 101 -15.09 -20.74 12.96
N ASP A 102 -14.74 -19.50 13.31
CA ASP A 102 -15.66 -18.52 13.88
C ASP A 102 -15.81 -17.33 12.94
N LYS A 103 -16.63 -17.50 11.89
CA LYS A 103 -16.84 -16.51 10.83
C LYS A 103 -17.46 -15.20 11.32
N ALA A 104 -18.10 -15.21 12.49
CA ALA A 104 -18.73 -14.04 13.09
C ALA A 104 -17.72 -12.97 13.57
N ARG A 105 -16.46 -13.36 13.81
CA ARG A 105 -15.38 -12.43 14.20
C ARG A 105 -14.54 -11.94 13.04
N LEU A 106 -14.80 -12.40 11.81
CA LEU A 106 -14.03 -11.95 10.65
C LEU A 106 -14.64 -10.66 10.11
N PRO A 107 -13.83 -9.61 9.90
CA PRO A 107 -14.26 -8.44 9.17
C PRO A 107 -14.81 -8.88 7.81
N ASP A 108 -15.98 -8.36 7.45
CA ASP A 108 -16.58 -8.66 6.16
C ASP A 108 -15.62 -8.19 5.07
N LEU A 109 -15.08 -9.15 4.29
CA LEU A 109 -14.20 -8.86 3.18
C LEU A 109 -15.04 -8.25 2.06
N LYS A 110 -15.32 -6.96 2.16
CA LYS A 110 -15.93 -6.15 1.09
C LYS A 110 -14.92 -6.02 -0.06
N MET A 111 -14.76 -7.09 -0.83
CA MET A 111 -13.82 -7.23 -1.95
C MET A 111 -14.00 -6.11 -2.99
N ARG A 112 -15.23 -5.58 -3.11
CA ARG A 112 -15.58 -4.45 -3.96
C ARG A 112 -14.89 -3.14 -3.54
N SER A 113 -14.57 -2.97 -2.26
CA SER A 113 -13.84 -1.81 -1.76
C SER A 113 -12.32 -2.03 -1.69
N GLY A 114 -11.86 -3.29 -1.73
CA GLY A 114 -10.44 -3.65 -1.59
C GLY A 114 -9.68 -3.88 -2.91
N TRP A 115 -10.36 -4.03 -4.05
CA TRP A 115 -9.70 -4.42 -5.32
C TRP A 115 -8.65 -3.41 -5.81
N TRP A 116 -8.78 -2.13 -5.47
CA TRP A 116 -7.81 -1.10 -5.84
C TRP A 116 -6.41 -1.40 -5.26
N MET A 117 -6.32 -2.08 -4.11
CA MET A 117 -5.03 -2.51 -3.55
C MET A 117 -4.35 -3.54 -4.44
N ILE A 118 -5.12 -4.47 -5.04
CA ILE A 118 -4.59 -5.45 -5.99
C ILE A 118 -4.11 -4.73 -7.25
N LEU A 119 -4.91 -3.80 -7.80
CA LEU A 119 -4.50 -2.96 -8.93
C LEU A 119 -3.20 -2.20 -8.61
N TRP A 120 -3.11 -1.63 -7.42
CA TRP A 120 -1.94 -0.89 -6.95
C TRP A 120 -0.70 -1.78 -6.85
N MET A 121 -0.81 -2.95 -6.20
CA MET A 121 0.29 -3.90 -6.05
C MET A 121 0.77 -4.44 -7.39
N VAL A 122 -0.16 -4.89 -8.24
CA VAL A 122 0.18 -5.43 -9.57
C VAL A 122 0.81 -4.34 -10.43
N GLY A 123 0.28 -3.12 -10.41
CA GLY A 123 0.86 -2.03 -11.17
C GLY A 123 2.25 -1.65 -10.67
N LEU A 124 2.51 -1.63 -9.36
CA LEU A 124 3.87 -1.40 -8.83
C LEU A 124 4.85 -2.54 -9.19
N VAL A 125 4.40 -3.79 -9.19
CA VAL A 125 5.20 -4.94 -9.67
C VAL A 125 5.59 -4.72 -11.14
N VAL A 126 4.61 -4.39 -11.99
CA VAL A 126 4.85 -4.15 -13.42
C VAL A 126 5.80 -2.96 -13.59
N LEU A 127 5.51 -1.81 -12.99
CA LEU A 127 6.35 -0.61 -13.09
C LEU A 127 7.77 -0.88 -12.64
N SER A 128 7.96 -1.60 -11.52
CA SER A 128 9.29 -1.96 -11.05
C SER A 128 10.01 -2.92 -12.00
N LEU A 129 9.29 -3.84 -12.65
CA LEU A 129 9.86 -4.79 -13.60
C LEU A 129 10.27 -4.11 -14.91
N ILE A 130 9.43 -3.23 -15.46
CA ILE A 130 9.73 -2.52 -16.72
C ILE A 130 10.59 -1.26 -16.54
N GLY A 131 10.85 -0.88 -15.28
CA GLY A 131 11.60 0.30 -14.91
C GLY A 131 13.11 0.19 -15.11
N HIS A 132 13.77 1.35 -15.01
CA HIS A 132 15.23 1.49 -15.16
C HIS A 132 16.01 1.01 -13.92
N TYR A 133 15.41 1.05 -12.73
CA TYR A 133 16.12 0.87 -11.48
C TYR A 133 16.35 -0.60 -11.08
N GLY A 134 17.56 -0.88 -10.60
CA GLY A 134 17.87 -2.06 -9.80
C GLY A 134 17.56 -3.40 -10.47
N GLY A 135 17.85 -3.54 -11.76
CA GLY A 135 17.70 -4.80 -12.50
C GLY A 135 16.34 -5.01 -13.17
N GLY A 136 15.57 -3.93 -13.38
CA GLY A 136 14.41 -3.96 -14.27
C GLY A 136 14.83 -4.07 -15.75
N LEU A 137 13.85 -4.22 -16.64
CA LEU A 137 14.03 -4.42 -18.08
C LEU A 137 14.51 -3.15 -18.82
N ASP A 138 14.57 -2.01 -18.14
CA ASP A 138 15.02 -0.72 -18.68
C ASP A 138 14.31 -0.28 -19.97
N ILE A 139 13.00 -0.50 -20.03
CA ILE A 139 12.20 -0.21 -21.24
C ILE A 139 11.77 1.25 -21.28
N MET A 140 11.48 1.86 -20.12
CA MET A 140 10.94 3.21 -20.03
C MET A 140 12.02 4.30 -20.06
N GLY A 141 13.25 3.98 -19.67
CA GLY A 141 14.27 4.99 -19.37
C GLY A 141 13.87 5.88 -18.18
N PHE A 142 14.74 6.83 -17.84
CA PHE A 142 14.60 7.63 -16.62
C PHE A 142 13.34 8.51 -16.62
N ILE A 143 13.18 9.43 -17.57
CA ILE A 143 12.11 10.44 -17.54
C ILE A 143 10.72 9.81 -17.63
N TRP A 144 10.53 8.85 -18.54
CA TRP A 144 9.22 8.22 -18.72
C TRP A 144 8.87 7.29 -17.55
N GLY A 145 9.87 6.62 -16.95
CA GLY A 145 9.65 5.80 -15.77
C GLY A 145 9.06 6.60 -14.60
N GLU A 146 9.63 7.77 -14.32
CA GLU A 146 9.13 8.68 -13.29
C GLU A 146 7.72 9.18 -13.62
N LEU A 147 7.52 9.69 -14.85
CA LEU A 147 6.24 10.27 -15.26
C LEU A 147 5.11 9.23 -15.25
N ILE A 148 5.35 8.02 -15.75
CA ILE A 148 4.38 6.93 -15.74
C ILE A 148 4.05 6.53 -14.30
N THR A 149 5.04 6.47 -13.41
CA THR A 149 4.82 6.19 -11.98
C THR A 149 3.96 7.25 -11.32
N VAL A 150 4.17 8.53 -11.63
CA VAL A 150 3.33 9.63 -11.14
C VAL A 150 1.90 9.49 -11.66
N ILE A 151 1.71 9.27 -12.97
CA ILE A 151 0.39 9.12 -13.59
C ILE A 151 -0.35 7.91 -12.97
N PHE A 152 0.34 6.78 -12.87
CA PHE A 152 -0.20 5.57 -12.24
C PHE A 152 -0.63 5.82 -10.80
N SER A 153 0.20 6.53 -10.02
CA SER A 153 -0.12 6.89 -8.63
C SER A 153 -1.39 7.72 -8.54
N VAL A 154 -1.56 8.71 -9.42
CA VAL A 154 -2.76 9.56 -9.47
C VAL A 154 -3.99 8.73 -9.83
N VAL A 155 -3.89 7.87 -10.85
CA VAL A 155 -4.99 6.99 -11.27
C VAL A 155 -5.41 6.07 -10.12
N VAL A 156 -4.46 5.37 -9.51
CA VAL A 156 -4.74 4.45 -8.39
C VAL A 156 -5.32 5.19 -7.19
N PHE A 157 -4.83 6.39 -6.89
CA PHE A 157 -5.37 7.21 -5.80
C PHE A 157 -6.86 7.50 -5.99
N TYR A 158 -7.26 7.94 -7.19
CA TYR A 158 -8.66 8.22 -7.49
C TYR A 158 -9.51 6.95 -7.58
N VAL A 159 -8.95 5.83 -8.07
CA VAL A 159 -9.61 4.52 -8.03
C VAL A 159 -9.85 4.08 -6.59
N GLY A 160 -8.87 4.23 -5.70
CA GLY A 160 -9.03 3.94 -4.28
C GLY A 160 -10.15 4.74 -3.63
N ILE A 161 -10.25 6.04 -3.95
CA ILE A 161 -11.33 6.92 -3.46
C ILE A 161 -12.69 6.55 -4.04
N SER A 162 -12.77 6.10 -5.30
CA SER A 162 -14.04 5.69 -5.91
C SER A 162 -14.55 4.36 -5.35
N CYS A 163 -13.66 3.52 -4.83
CA CYS A 163 -13.97 2.25 -4.17
C CYS A 163 -14.38 2.38 -2.70
N ARG A 164 -14.41 3.60 -2.17
CA ARG A 164 -14.79 3.87 -0.78
C ARG A 164 -16.21 3.35 -0.48
N LEU A 165 -16.42 2.92 0.76
CA LEU A 165 -17.76 2.59 1.29
C LEU A 165 -18.69 3.81 1.20
N SER A 166 -19.98 3.56 1.07
CA SER A 166 -20.97 4.63 1.16
C SER A 166 -20.98 5.25 2.57
N PRO A 167 -21.39 6.53 2.72
CA PRO A 167 -21.46 7.17 4.04
C PRO A 167 -22.29 6.38 5.07
N ALA A 168 -23.40 5.78 4.62
CA ALA A 168 -24.26 4.94 5.46
C ALA A 168 -23.53 3.69 5.98
N GLU A 169 -22.85 2.96 5.11
CA GLU A 169 -22.06 1.78 5.51
C GLU A 169 -20.85 2.14 6.39
N SER A 170 -20.27 3.32 6.18
CA SER A 170 -19.18 3.82 7.03
C SER A 170 -19.66 4.17 8.44
N ALA A 171 -20.86 4.74 8.58
CA ALA A 171 -21.45 5.04 9.88
C ALA A 171 -21.80 3.75 10.64
N GLU A 172 -22.42 2.77 9.96
CA GLU A 172 -22.75 1.46 10.55
C GLU A 172 -21.48 0.71 11.03
N ALA A 173 -20.40 0.75 10.25
CA ALA A 173 -19.14 0.12 10.64
C ALA A 173 -18.51 0.77 11.90
N ILE A 174 -18.70 2.08 12.10
CA ILE A 174 -18.25 2.77 13.32
C ILE A 174 -19.08 2.34 14.52
N GLU A 175 -20.40 2.29 14.36
CA GLU A 175 -21.33 1.87 15.42
C GLU A 175 -21.03 0.43 15.87
N GLN A 176 -20.79 -0.48 14.92
CA GLN A 176 -20.37 -1.85 15.23
C GLN A 176 -19.03 -1.92 15.97
N THR A 177 -18.10 -1.01 15.70
CA THR A 177 -16.80 -0.98 16.40
C THR A 177 -16.96 -0.47 17.83
N GLN A 178 -17.80 0.56 18.04
CA GLN A 178 -18.06 1.12 19.37
C GLN A 178 -18.78 0.13 20.30
N LEU A 179 -19.72 -0.65 19.77
CA LEU A 179 -20.47 -1.66 20.54
C LEU A 179 -19.63 -2.88 20.99
N VAL A 180 -18.42 -3.07 20.46
CA VAL A 180 -17.51 -4.16 20.86
C VAL A 180 -16.58 -3.74 22.00
N ASP A 181 -16.37 -2.44 22.18
CA ASP A 181 -15.50 -1.87 23.22
C ASP A 181 -16.24 -1.59 24.56
N ASP A 182 -17.58 -1.70 24.58
CA ASP A 182 -18.45 -1.61 25.77
C ASP A 182 -18.77 -2.99 26.38
#